data_AF-A0A357LV07-F1
#
_entry.id   AF-A0A357LV07-F1
#
_cell.length_a   1.000
_cell.length_b   1.000
_cell.length_c   1.000
_cell.angle_alpha   90.00
_cell.angle_beta   90.00
_cell.angle_gamma   90.00
#
_symmetry.space_group_name_H-M   'P 1'
#
loop_
_entity.id
_entity.type
_entity.pdbx_description
1 polymer ?
#
loop_
_entity_poly.entity_id
_entity_poly.type
_entity_poly.pdbx_seq_one_letter_code
_entity_poly.pdbx_strand_id
1 'polypeptide(L)'
;MNPYLFADQHRVKKWGEILGANRFKFGICWRGSKAKIDVGRSFPRSLFEAISKIPNLELISLHKGEGEDQISNIDFDITRL
;
A
#
# COMPACT_ATOMS: atom_id res chain seq x y z
N MET A 1 -1.97 -28.27 22.49
CA MET A 1 -1.25 -28.08 21.21
C MET A 1 -0.49 -26.76 21.35
N ASN A 2 0.85 -26.79 21.42
CA ASN A 2 1.63 -25.58 21.62
C ASN A 2 2.03 -24.98 20.26
N PRO A 3 1.89 -23.66 20.04
CA PRO A 3 2.42 -23.01 18.86
C PRO A 3 3.95 -23.20 18.80
N TYR A 4 4.47 -23.50 17.62
CA TYR A 4 5.92 -23.68 17.40
C TYR A 4 6.53 -22.61 16.48
N LEU A 5 5.71 -21.67 15.99
CA LEU A 5 6.12 -20.54 15.17
C LEU A 5 5.65 -19.25 15.84
N PHE A 6 6.57 -18.31 16.00
CA PHE A 6 6.31 -17.00 16.61
C PHE A 6 6.76 -15.90 15.65
N ALA A 7 6.04 -14.78 15.65
CA ALA A 7 6.48 -13.60 14.93
C ALA A 7 7.73 -13.01 15.58
N ASP A 8 8.66 -12.52 14.76
CA ASP A 8 9.83 -11.78 15.24
C ASP A 8 9.38 -10.51 15.98
N GLN A 9 9.78 -10.37 17.25
CA GLN A 9 9.35 -9.26 18.11
C GLN A 9 9.80 -7.89 17.59
N HIS A 10 10.97 -7.80 16.95
CA HIS A 10 11.45 -6.55 16.36
C HIS A 10 10.59 -6.16 15.16
N ARG A 11 10.20 -7.14 14.33
CA ARG A 11 9.27 -6.89 13.22
C ARG A 11 7.89 -6.48 13.72
N VAL A 12 7.38 -7.12 14.77
CA VAL A 12 6.10 -6.75 15.38
C VAL A 12 6.13 -5.30 15.85
N LYS A 13 7.17 -4.90 16.60
CA LYS A 13 7.33 -3.52 17.05
C LYS A 13 7.42 -2.54 15.88
N LYS A 14 8.31 -2.80 14.93
CA LYS A 14 8.52 -1.94 13.75
C LYS A 14 7.22 -1.72 12.97
N TRP A 15 6.48 -2.78 12.67
CA TRP A 15 5.22 -2.67 11.93
C TRP A 15 4.11 -2.06 12.77
N GLY A 16 4.12 -2.24 14.09
CA GLY A 16 3.23 -1.53 15.02
C GLY A 16 3.46 -0.02 15.03
N GLU A 17 4.69 0.45 14.88
CA GLU A 17 5.00 1.89 14.77
C GLU A 17 4.51 2.47 13.43
N ILE A 18 4.63 1.72 12.34
CA ILE A 18 4.24 2.17 10.98
C ILE A 18 2.73 2.06 10.77
N LEU A 19 2.10 0.97 11.22
CA LEU A 19 0.72 0.61 10.92
C LEU A 19 -0.17 0.54 12.18
N GLY A 20 0.30 1.01 13.33
CA GLY A 20 -0.45 0.92 14.59
C GLY A 20 -1.59 1.92 14.72
N ALA A 21 -1.68 2.92 13.83
CA ALA A 21 -2.77 3.87 13.84
C ALA A 21 -4.13 3.15 13.71
N ASN A 22 -5.10 3.56 14.52
CA ASN A 22 -6.48 3.02 14.49
C ASN A 22 -7.28 3.63 13.33
N ARG A 23 -6.81 3.36 12.11
CA ARG A 23 -7.42 3.78 10.83
C ARG A 23 -7.83 2.56 10.03
N PHE A 24 -8.81 2.75 9.14
CA PHE A 24 -9.22 1.76 8.16
C PHE A 24 -8.19 1.70 7.02
N LYS A 25 -7.40 0.64 6.99
CA LYS A 25 -6.24 0.50 6.11
C LYS A 25 -6.64 -0.07 4.75
N PHE A 26 -6.23 0.61 3.69
CA PHE A 26 -6.55 0.23 2.32
C PHE A 26 -5.28 0.17 1.47
N GLY A 27 -4.86 -1.06 1.14
CA GLY A 27 -3.68 -1.30 0.32
C GLY A 27 -3.98 -1.11 -1.17
N ILE A 28 -3.15 -0.34 -1.88
CA ILE A 28 -3.35 -0.05 -3.30
C ILE A 28 -2.15 -0.44 -4.17
N CYS A 29 -2.46 -0.88 -5.39
CA CYS A 29 -1.54 -1.16 -6.49
C CYS A 29 -2.28 -0.90 -7.80
N TRP A 30 -1.70 -0.13 -8.72
CA TRP A 30 -2.39 0.34 -9.94
C TRP A 30 -1.78 -0.14 -11.25
N ARG A 31 -0.62 -0.80 -11.17
CA ARG A 31 0.06 -1.34 -12.34
C ARG A 31 0.81 -2.61 -11.98
N GLY A 32 0.78 -3.57 -12.88
CA GLY A 32 1.60 -4.77 -12.81
C GLY A 32 2.81 -4.68 -13.73
N SER A 33 3.22 -5.84 -14.23
CA SER A 33 4.26 -6.00 -15.23
C SER A 33 3.95 -5.22 -16.52
N LYS A 34 5.02 -4.85 -17.25
CA LYS A 34 4.93 -4.28 -18.61
C LYS A 34 4.92 -5.34 -19.71
N ALA A 35 4.78 -6.63 -19.35
CA ALA A 35 4.70 -7.70 -20.33
C ALA A 35 3.53 -7.48 -21.31
N LYS A 36 3.67 -7.97 -22.54
CA LYS A 36 2.63 -7.80 -23.58
C LYS A 36 1.24 -8.28 -23.14
N ILE A 37 1.18 -9.31 -22.29
CA ILE A 37 -0.07 -9.86 -21.76
C ILE A 37 -0.78 -8.94 -20.75
N ASP A 38 -0.06 -7.97 -20.18
CA ASP A 38 -0.55 -7.06 -19.15
C ASP A 38 -0.85 -5.65 -19.67
N VAL A 39 -0.74 -5.44 -21.00
CA VAL A 39 -1.17 -4.20 -21.64
C VAL A 39 -2.67 -4.00 -21.39
N GLY A 40 -3.03 -2.81 -20.90
CA GLY A 40 -4.42 -2.46 -20.54
C GLY A 40 -4.85 -2.89 -19.14
N ARG A 41 -4.00 -3.58 -18.35
CA ARG A 41 -4.30 -3.98 -16.95
C ARG A 41 -3.83 -2.98 -15.90
N SER A 42 -3.44 -1.79 -16.33
CA SER A 42 -3.04 -0.68 -15.45
C SER A 42 -4.06 0.45 -15.55
N PHE A 43 -4.22 1.21 -14.47
CA PHE A 43 -5.13 2.36 -14.45
C PHE A 43 -4.49 3.60 -13.82
N PRO A 44 -5.06 4.80 -14.05
CA PRO A 44 -4.53 6.04 -13.49
C PRO A 44 -4.62 6.06 -11.96
N ARG A 45 -3.52 6.49 -11.32
CA ARG A 45 -3.45 6.68 -9.85
C ARG A 45 -4.42 7.73 -9.33
N SER A 46 -4.77 8.72 -10.15
CA SER A 46 -5.73 9.78 -9.81
C SER A 46 -7.10 9.24 -9.43
N LEU A 47 -7.45 8.02 -9.87
CA LEU A 47 -8.70 7.37 -9.48
C LEU A 47 -8.78 7.07 -7.97
N PHE A 48 -7.65 7.04 -7.26
CA PHE A 48 -7.64 6.88 -5.80
C PHE A 48 -7.90 8.18 -5.05
N GLU A 49 -7.89 9.35 -5.70
CA GLU A 49 -8.08 10.63 -5.01
C GLU A 49 -9.44 10.68 -4.30
N ALA A 50 -10.51 10.22 -4.94
CA ALA A 50 -11.83 10.15 -4.31
C ALA A 50 -11.86 9.20 -3.11
N ILE A 51 -11.11 8.08 -3.17
CA ILE A 51 -11.01 7.09 -2.08
C ILE A 51 -10.20 7.66 -0.92
N SER A 52 -9.15 8.45 -1.19
CA SER A 52 -8.30 9.08 -0.17
C SER A 52 -9.09 10.03 0.75
N LYS A 53 -10.21 10.57 0.27
CA LYS A 53 -11.08 11.51 1.00
C LYS A 53 -12.07 10.82 1.93
N ILE A 54 -12.13 9.48 1.95
CA ILE A 54 -13.01 8.73 2.84
C ILE A 54 -12.54 8.95 4.30
N PRO A 55 -13.44 9.36 5.22
CA PRO A 55 -13.07 9.56 6.61
C PRO A 55 -12.47 8.32 7.26
N ASN A 56 -11.45 8.51 8.10
CA ASN A 56 -10.75 7.45 8.83
C ASN A 56 -10.05 6.40 7.94
N LEU A 57 -9.84 6.68 6.65
CA LEU A 57 -9.11 5.81 5.75
C LEU A 57 -7.61 6.13 5.76
N GLU A 58 -6.79 5.10 5.62
CA GLU A 58 -5.35 5.19 5.36
C GLU A 58 -5.03 4.43 4.08
N LEU A 59 -4.65 5.15 3.02
CA LEU A 59 -4.16 4.54 1.79
C LEU A 59 -2.70 4.12 1.98
N ILE A 60 -2.40 2.86 1.68
CA ILE A 60 -1.06 2.30 1.82
C ILE A 60 -0.61 1.80 0.46
N SER A 61 0.54 2.28 -0.02
CA SER A 61 1.11 1.75 -1.26
C SER A 61 1.69 0.36 -1.02
N LEU A 62 1.16 -0.61 -1.76
CA LEU A 62 1.74 -1.95 -1.86
C LEU A 62 2.55 -2.13 -3.16
N HIS A 63 2.61 -1.08 -3.99
CA HIS A 63 3.38 -1.09 -5.23
C HIS A 63 4.88 -1.11 -4.93
N LYS A 64 5.60 -2.08 -5.49
CA LYS A 64 7.03 -2.28 -5.28
C LYS A 64 7.75 -2.52 -6.59
N GLY A 65 8.97 -2.01 -6.71
CA GLY A 65 9.80 -2.17 -7.90
C GLY A 65 9.49 -1.14 -8.99
N GLU A 66 9.36 -1.58 -10.23
CA GLU A 66 9.25 -0.65 -11.37
C GLU A 66 8.01 0.24 -11.27
N GLY A 67 8.22 1.55 -11.16
CA GLY A 67 7.15 2.53 -10.99
C GLY A 67 6.85 2.93 -9.54
N GLU A 68 7.64 2.49 -8.57
CA GLU A 68 7.54 2.96 -7.17
C GLU A 68 7.76 4.48 -7.05
N ASP A 69 8.59 5.07 -7.91
CA ASP A 69 8.79 6.53 -7.99
C ASP A 69 7.54 7.29 -8.44
N GLN A 70 6.58 6.61 -9.08
CA GLN A 70 5.35 7.23 -9.59
C GLN A 70 4.38 7.67 -8.50
N ILE A 71 4.64 7.26 -7.25
CA ILE A 71 3.92 7.69 -6.05
C ILE A 71 4.30 9.12 -5.67
N SER A 72 5.48 9.61 -6.05
CA SER A 72 5.95 10.94 -5.66
C SER A 72 5.20 12.10 -6.34
N ASN A 73 4.39 11.80 -7.38
CA ASN A 73 3.59 12.77 -8.12
C ASN A 73 2.08 12.49 -7.94
N ILE A 74 1.61 12.43 -6.69
CA ILE A 74 0.18 12.33 -6.37
C ILE A 74 -0.23 13.48 -5.44
N ASP A 75 -1.47 13.93 -5.59
CA ASP A 75 -2.02 15.07 -4.83
C ASP A 75 -2.86 14.63 -3.61
N PHE A 76 -2.61 13.42 -3.08
CA PHE A 76 -3.33 12.87 -1.94
C PHE A 76 -2.41 12.07 -1.00
N ASP A 77 -2.82 11.96 0.26
CA ASP A 77 -2.04 11.29 1.29
C ASP A 77 -1.95 9.78 1.06
N ILE A 78 -0.73 9.25 1.12
CA ILE A 78 -0.44 7.82 1.02
C ILE A 78 0.71 7.44 1.96
N THR A 79 0.54 6.34 2.69
CA THR A 79 1.60 5.73 3.49
C THR A 79 2.49 4.88 2.58
N ARG A 80 3.80 5.14 2.59
CA ARG A 80 4.82 4.35 1.86
C ARG A 80 5.52 3.41 2.85
N LEU A 81 5.57 2.12 2.51
CA LEU A 81 6.18 1.06 3.34
C LEU A 81 7.63 0.76 2.96
#